data_AF-A0A842T3I3-F1
#
_entry.id   AF-A0A842T3I3-F1
#
_cell.length_a   1.000
_cell.length_b   1.000
_cell.length_c   1.000
_cell.angle_alpha   90.00
_cell.angle_beta   90.00
_cell.angle_gamma   90.00
#
_symmetry.space_group_name_H-M   'P 1'
#
loop_
_entity.id
_entity.type
_entity.pdbx_description
1 polymer ?
#
loop_
_entity_poly.entity_id
_entity_poly.type
_entity_poly.pdbx_seq_one_letter_code
_entity_poly.pdbx_strand_id
1 'polypeptide(L)'
;MENKETSKNEEYSLSVHWKQGEDLAYYLEKRDYDTKKAILDWADSFRKSANKIRKLLELFKDKNLKISLCSDHSIILAGDEKILEEAAKQNLVIKKCEKD
;
A
#
# COMPACT_ATOMS: atom_id res chain seq x y z
N MET A 1 28.40 30.13 -0.05
CA MET A 1 27.89 29.08 0.85
C MET A 1 26.87 28.29 0.05
N GLU A 2 27.25 27.04 -0.23
CA GLU A 2 26.62 26.15 -1.19
C GLU A 2 25.21 25.72 -0.77
N ASN A 3 24.47 25.29 -1.78
CA ASN A 3 23.06 24.99 -1.82
C ASN A 3 22.60 24.11 -0.64
N LYS A 4 21.55 24.56 0.06
CA LYS A 4 20.68 23.63 0.76
C LYS A 4 19.93 22.83 -0.30
N GLU A 5 20.42 21.64 -0.62
CA GLU A 5 19.58 20.61 -1.21
C GLU A 5 18.42 20.37 -0.24
N THR A 6 17.28 20.98 -0.53
CA THR A 6 16.00 20.49 -0.04
C THR A 6 15.79 19.15 -0.72
N SER A 7 16.25 18.07 -0.09
CA SER A 7 15.85 16.72 -0.51
C SER A 7 14.32 16.73 -0.55
N LYS A 8 13.75 16.62 -1.76
CA LYS A 8 12.30 16.38 -1.92
C LYS A 8 11.97 15.22 -0.99
N ASN A 9 11.07 15.44 -0.02
CA ASN A 9 10.61 14.34 0.83
C ASN A 9 9.83 13.39 -0.07
N GLU A 10 10.47 12.30 -0.48
CA GLU A 10 9.84 11.28 -1.30
C GLU A 10 8.84 10.51 -0.44
N GLU A 11 7.58 10.47 -0.89
CA GLU A 11 6.51 9.73 -0.23
C GLU A 11 6.17 8.51 -1.09
N TYR A 12 5.82 7.38 -0.47
CA TYR A 12 5.39 6.18 -1.17
C TYR A 12 4.01 5.77 -0.68
N SER A 13 3.18 5.25 -1.56
CA SER A 13 1.85 4.75 -1.23
C SER A 13 1.81 3.23 -1.30
N LEU A 14 1.32 2.61 -0.23
CA LEU A 14 0.86 1.24 -0.15
C LEU A 14 -0.67 1.26 -0.27
N SER A 15 -1.25 0.65 -1.31
CA SER A 15 -2.70 0.41 -1.29
C SER A 15 -3.01 -0.78 -0.40
N VAL A 16 -3.85 -0.55 0.61
CA VAL A 16 -4.42 -1.59 1.47
C VAL A 16 -5.93 -1.55 1.27
N HIS A 17 -6.45 -2.44 0.43
CA HIS A 17 -7.89 -2.61 0.29
C HIS A 17 -8.45 -3.32 1.54
N TRP A 18 -8.63 -2.56 2.62
CA TRP A 18 -9.11 -3.04 3.93
C TRP A 18 -10.62 -2.86 4.16
N LYS A 19 -11.27 -2.05 3.32
CA LYS A 19 -12.71 -2.00 3.14
C LYS A 19 -12.93 -2.03 1.65
N GLN A 20 -13.71 -2.96 1.13
CA GLN A 20 -14.56 -2.72 -0.04
C GLN A 20 -15.36 -3.97 -0.34
N GLY A 21 -16.64 -3.92 0.02
CA GLY A 21 -17.64 -4.74 -0.64
C GLY A 21 -17.74 -4.44 -2.14
N GLU A 22 -17.08 -3.39 -2.65
CA GLU A 22 -17.04 -3.04 -4.08
C GLU A 22 -16.25 -4.04 -4.92
N ASP A 23 -15.10 -4.56 -4.45
CA ASP A 23 -14.38 -5.62 -5.18
C ASP A 23 -15.23 -6.91 -5.23
N LEU A 24 -15.86 -7.24 -4.11
CA LEU A 24 -16.78 -8.36 -4.03
C LEU A 24 -18.01 -8.11 -4.93
N ALA A 25 -18.59 -6.92 -4.89
CA ALA A 25 -19.72 -6.53 -5.74
C ALA A 25 -19.33 -6.59 -7.22
N TYR A 26 -18.15 -6.09 -7.61
CA TYR A 26 -17.62 -6.19 -8.96
C TYR A 26 -17.47 -7.64 -9.42
N TYR A 27 -16.96 -8.53 -8.56
CA TYR A 27 -16.90 -9.96 -8.89
C TYR A 27 -18.30 -10.57 -9.00
N LEU A 28 -19.25 -10.19 -8.14
CA LEU A 28 -20.61 -10.72 -8.13
C LEU A 28 -21.49 -10.15 -9.26
N GLU A 29 -21.21 -8.94 -9.76
CA GLU A 29 -21.91 -8.30 -10.88
C GLU A 29 -21.58 -8.97 -12.22
N LYS A 30 -20.44 -9.65 -12.32
CA LYS A 30 -20.08 -10.43 -13.50
C LYS A 30 -20.93 -11.70 -13.55
N ARG A 31 -21.84 -11.75 -14.54
CA ARG A 31 -22.83 -12.83 -14.72
C ARG A 31 -22.27 -14.25 -14.78
N ASP A 32 -21.01 -14.41 -15.17
CA ASP A 32 -20.34 -15.72 -15.32
C ASP A 32 -19.37 -16.04 -14.17
N TYR A 33 -19.32 -15.21 -13.13
CA TYR A 33 -18.36 -15.39 -12.05
C TYR A 33 -18.98 -16.17 -10.89
N ASP A 34 -18.36 -17.30 -10.52
CA ASP A 34 -18.82 -18.13 -9.40
C ASP A 34 -18.77 -17.36 -8.07
N THR A 35 -19.91 -17.25 -7.38
CA THR A 35 -20.06 -16.52 -6.11
C THR A 35 -19.12 -17.05 -5.01
N LYS A 36 -18.94 -18.37 -4.88
CA LYS A 36 -18.05 -18.94 -3.86
C LYS A 36 -16.60 -18.61 -4.18
N LYS A 37 -16.23 -18.71 -5.46
CA LYS A 37 -14.91 -18.30 -5.94
C LYS A 37 -14.67 -16.80 -5.70
N ALA A 38 -15.67 -15.94 -5.94
CA ALA A 38 -15.57 -14.50 -5.67
C ALA A 38 -15.27 -14.20 -4.19
N ILE A 39 -15.99 -14.88 -3.29
CA ILE A 39 -15.78 -14.74 -1.84
C ILE A 39 -14.38 -15.22 -1.44
N LEU A 40 -13.91 -16.33 -2.00
CA LEU A 40 -12.56 -16.87 -1.71
C LEU A 40 -11.45 -15.94 -2.25
N ASP A 41 -11.57 -15.46 -3.48
CA ASP A 41 -10.60 -14.57 -4.10
C ASP A 41 -10.54 -13.22 -3.36
N TRP A 42 -11.70 -12.70 -2.92
CA TRP A 42 -11.78 -11.53 -2.04
C TRP A 42 -11.06 -11.76 -0.71
N ALA A 43 -11.33 -12.88 -0.02
CA ALA A 43 -10.66 -13.21 1.25
C ALA A 43 -9.13 -13.37 1.08
N ASP A 44 -8.67 -13.94 -0.03
CA ASP A 44 -7.24 -14.06 -0.33
C ASP A 44 -6.57 -12.70 -0.57
N SER A 45 -7.25 -11.77 -1.23
CA SER A 45 -6.79 -10.38 -1.40
C SER A 45 -6.56 -9.68 -0.06
N PHE A 46 -7.49 -9.86 0.89
CA PHE A 46 -7.34 -9.35 2.26
C PHE A 46 -6.11 -9.94 2.95
N ARG A 47 -5.93 -11.27 2.86
CA ARG A 47 -4.77 -11.96 3.44
C ARG A 47 -3.45 -11.46 2.85
N LYS A 48 -3.38 -11.27 1.52
CA LYS A 48 -2.20 -10.72 0.83
C LYS A 48 -1.88 -9.30 1.32
N SER A 49 -2.88 -8.44 1.44
CA SER A 49 -2.72 -7.08 1.94
C SER A 49 -2.21 -7.06 3.39
N ALA A 50 -2.78 -7.89 4.26
CA ALA A 50 -2.30 -8.04 5.63
C ALA A 50 -0.84 -8.50 5.71
N ASN A 51 -0.43 -9.43 4.84
CA ASN A 51 0.96 -9.88 4.77
C ASN A 51 1.91 -8.78 4.28
N LYS A 52 1.49 -7.93 3.33
CA LYS A 52 2.30 -6.77 2.90
C LYS A 52 2.54 -5.80 4.05
N ILE A 53 1.51 -5.51 4.85
CA ILE A 53 1.63 -4.64 6.03
C ILE A 53 2.63 -5.22 7.03
N ARG A 54 2.56 -6.52 7.34
CA ARG A 54 3.51 -7.16 8.28
C ARG A 54 4.95 -7.01 7.82
N LYS A 55 5.23 -7.29 6.54
CA LYS A 55 6.58 -7.14 5.97
C LYS A 55 7.06 -5.69 6.00
N LEU A 56 6.17 -4.72 5.76
CA LEU A 56 6.51 -3.31 5.90
C LEU A 56 6.87 -2.96 7.35
N LEU A 57 6.11 -3.43 8.34
CA LEU A 57 6.44 -3.20 9.75
C LEU A 57 7.80 -3.78 10.13
N GLU A 58 8.20 -4.94 9.57
CA GLU A 58 9.53 -5.51 9.77
C GLU A 58 10.63 -4.62 9.19
N LEU A 59 10.43 -4.07 7.98
CA LEU A 59 11.39 -3.16 7.35
C LEU A 59 11.54 -1.83 8.12
N PHE A 60 10.46 -1.35 8.74
CA PHE A 60 10.44 -0.09 9.47
C PHE A 60 10.58 -0.25 11.00
N LYS A 61 10.99 -1.42 11.52
CA LYS A 61 10.90 -1.74 12.97
C LYS A 61 11.58 -0.70 13.89
N ASP A 62 12.65 -0.06 13.42
CA ASP A 62 13.48 0.89 14.17
C ASP A 62 13.26 2.35 13.73
N LYS A 63 12.17 2.63 13.00
CA LYS A 63 11.92 3.93 12.36
C LYS A 63 10.56 4.48 12.74
N ASN A 64 10.48 5.80 12.83
CA ASN A 64 9.20 6.48 13.00
C ASN A 64 8.41 6.41 11.69
N LEU A 65 7.33 5.62 11.71
CA LEU A 65 6.45 5.47 10.56
C LEU A 65 5.37 6.56 10.61
N LYS A 66 5.33 7.44 9.60
CA LYS A 66 4.18 8.33 9.40
C LYS A 66 3.21 7.67 8.43
N ILE A 67 2.02 7.35 8.93
CA ILE A 67 0.92 6.81 8.14
C ILE A 67 -0.13 7.92 7.96
N SER A 68 -0.41 8.26 6.71
CA SER A 68 -1.58 9.07 6.36
C SER A 68 -2.61 8.19 5.67
N LEU A 69 -3.86 8.24 6.13
CA LEU A 69 -4.99 7.65 5.43
C LEU A 69 -5.35 8.58 4.26
N CYS A 70 -5.32 8.06 3.04
CA CYS A 70 -5.92 8.74 1.89
C CYS A 70 -7.38 8.29 1.72
N SER A 71 -8.18 9.08 0.99
CA SER A 71 -9.58 8.75 0.66
C SER A 71 -9.71 7.39 -0.05
N ASP A 72 -8.63 6.94 -0.69
CA ASP A 72 -8.65 5.80 -1.60
C ASP A 72 -7.80 4.66 -1.02
N HIS A 73 -8.32 3.95 -0.02
CA HIS A 73 -7.86 2.60 0.39
C HIS A 73 -6.33 2.39 0.41
N SER A 74 -5.60 3.43 0.81
CA SER A 74 -4.15 3.48 0.72
C SER A 74 -3.55 4.17 1.93
N ILE A 75 -2.38 3.68 2.27
CA ILE A 75 -1.49 4.12 3.31
C ILE A 75 -0.34 4.82 2.62
N ILE A 76 -0.21 6.12 2.85
CA ILE A 76 0.99 6.85 2.43
C ILE A 76 2.02 6.72 3.54
N LEU A 77 3.22 6.30 3.13
CA LEU A 77 4.44 6.16 3.91
C LEU A 77 5.42 7.27 3.50
N ALA A 78 6.02 7.92 4.49
CA ALA A 78 7.06 8.93 4.27
C ALA A 78 8.16 8.75 5.32
N GLY A 79 9.42 8.99 4.95
CA GLY A 79 10.56 8.83 5.86
C GLY A 79 11.84 8.38 5.17
N ASP A 80 12.48 7.35 5.73
CA ASP A 80 13.79 6.82 5.29
C ASP A 80 13.72 6.26 3.85
N GLU A 81 14.25 7.02 2.90
CA GLU A 81 14.20 6.76 1.46
C GLU A 81 14.77 5.38 1.10
N LYS A 82 15.84 4.93 1.77
CA LYS A 82 16.45 3.62 1.48
C LYS A 82 15.51 2.47 1.82
N ILE A 83 14.79 2.57 2.94
CA ILE A 83 13.83 1.56 3.36
C ILE A 83 12.60 1.57 2.45
N LEU A 84 12.17 2.77 2.01
CA LEU A 84 11.09 2.91 1.05
C LEU A 84 11.44 2.30 -0.31
N GLU A 85 12.67 2.49 -0.81
CA GLU A 85 13.17 1.81 -2.00
C GLU A 85 13.23 0.29 -1.84
N GLU A 86 13.66 -0.20 -0.68
CA GLU A 86 13.70 -1.64 -0.39
C GLU A 86 12.29 -2.24 -0.38
N ALA A 87 11.34 -1.55 0.26
CA ALA A 87 9.94 -1.91 0.24
C ALA A 87 9.36 -1.93 -1.18
N ALA A 88 9.76 -0.98 -2.03
CA ALA A 88 9.34 -0.92 -3.44
C ALA A 88 9.88 -2.12 -4.24
N LYS A 89 11.17 -2.46 -4.07
CA LYS A 89 11.79 -3.65 -4.69
C LYS A 89 11.07 -4.95 -4.31
N GLN A 90 10.46 -5.00 -3.13
CA GLN A 90 9.68 -6.14 -2.64
C GLN A 90 8.19 -6.10 -3.05
N ASN A 91 7.76 -5.15 -3.90
CA ASN A 91 6.35 -4.94 -4.29
C ASN A 91 5.41 -4.70 -3.09
N LEU A 92 5.96 -4.13 -2.00
CA LEU A 92 5.21 -3.78 -0.80
C LEU A 92 4.59 -2.38 -0.93
N VAL A 93 5.19 -1.47 -1.66
CA VAL A 93 4.61 -0.16 -2.02
C VAL A 93 4.35 -0.09 -3.52
N ILE A 94 3.36 0.69 -3.94
CA ILE A 94 2.79 0.65 -5.29
C ILE A 94 3.11 1.93 -6.07
N LYS A 95 3.28 3.07 -5.40
CA LYS A 95 3.46 4.35 -6.08
C LYS A 95 4.39 5.28 -5.30
N LYS A 96 5.39 5.85 -5.98
CA LYS A 96 6.13 7.01 -5.50
C LYS A 96 5.28 8.27 -5.76
N CYS A 97 5.09 9.07 -4.73
CA CYS A 97 4.40 10.34 -4.77
C CYS A 97 5.44 11.45 -4.63
N GLU A 98 5.53 12.30 -5.64
CA GLU A 98 6.24 13.57 -5.51
C GLU A 98 5.22 14.62 -5.06
N LYS A 99 5.56 15.37 -4.01
CA LYS A 99 4.84 16.61 -3.71
C LYS A 99 5.32 17.67 -4.70
N ASP A 100 4.38 18.25 -5.43
CA ASP A 100 4.55 19.50 -6.18
C ASP A 100 4.91 20.66 -5.22
#